data_AF-A0A6I2RDU8-F1
#
_entry.id   AF-A0A6I2RDU8-F1
#
_cell.length_a   1.000
_cell.length_b   1.000
_cell.length_c   1.000
_cell.angle_alpha   90.00
_cell.angle_beta   90.00
_cell.angle_gamma   90.00
#
_symmetry.space_group_name_H-M   'P 1'
#
loop_
_entity.id
_entity.type
_entity.pdbx_description
1 polymer ?
#
loop_
_entity_poly.entity_id
_entity_poly.type
_entity_poly.pdbx_seq_one_letter_code
_entity_poly.pdbx_strand_id
1 'polypeptide(L)'
;MASLTPAEEETKMVYYGKFVVDKEEAALIDRVLKSCNGREVGFEGCKETCPNKDFRDQAIFYTVRFLNGKQMDVRIVDGCPPWTEASLLAENGEDLHCTEPGEEFFGQWILDYEGDVYQVQVLREGGDLNG
;
A
#
# COMPACT_ATOMS: atom_id res chain seq x y z
N MET A 1 41.89 28.83 7.13
CA MET A 1 40.51 29.06 7.59
C MET A 1 39.64 28.09 6.82
N ALA A 2 39.23 26.99 7.44
CA ALA A 2 38.33 26.03 6.80
C ALA A 2 36.90 26.53 7.04
N SER A 3 36.26 27.04 5.99
CA SER A 3 34.83 27.35 6.01
C SER A 3 34.07 26.03 6.09
N LEU A 4 33.56 25.71 7.26
CA LEU A 4 32.54 24.68 7.41
C LEU A 4 31.28 25.22 6.73
N THR A 5 30.93 24.65 5.58
CA THR A 5 29.60 24.82 5.00
C THR A 5 28.57 24.33 6.01
N PRO A 6 27.46 25.06 6.25
CA PRO A 6 26.39 24.49 7.05
C PRO A 6 25.92 23.24 6.31
N ALA A 7 25.89 22.11 7.02
CA ALA A 7 25.13 20.96 6.57
C ALA A 7 23.71 21.48 6.36
N GLU A 8 23.24 21.50 5.11
CA GLU A 8 21.85 21.76 4.80
C GLU A 8 21.07 20.67 5.51
N GLU A 9 20.49 21.01 6.66
CA GLU A 9 19.60 20.14 7.41
C GLU A 9 18.34 20.06 6.55
N GLU A 10 18.34 19.14 5.58
CA GLU A 10 17.16 18.80 4.78
C GLU A 10 16.03 18.53 5.77
N THR A 11 15.05 19.43 5.77
CA THR A 11 13.94 19.37 6.71
C THR A 11 13.03 18.26 6.23
N LYS A 12 13.25 17.05 6.75
CA LYS A 12 12.41 15.88 6.47
C LYS A 12 10.96 16.20 6.81
N MET A 13 10.09 16.29 5.81
CA MET A 13 8.66 16.49 6.02
C MET A 13 7.96 15.14 6.15
N VAL A 14 6.89 15.11 6.95
CA VAL A 14 6.06 13.93 7.12
C VAL A 14 4.65 14.26 6.65
N TYR A 15 4.20 13.53 5.64
CA TYR A 15 2.85 13.63 5.09
C TYR A 15 2.02 12.48 5.63
N TYR A 16 0.84 12.82 6.15
CA TYR A 16 -0.08 11.85 6.72
C TYR A 16 -1.39 11.79 5.93
N GLY A 17 -1.84 10.57 5.70
CA GLY A 17 -3.06 10.21 5.03
C GLY A 17 -3.84 9.17 5.84
N LYS A 18 -5.15 9.17 5.68
CA LYS A 18 -6.02 8.16 6.31
C LYS A 18 -7.17 7.83 5.38
N PHE A 19 -7.48 6.54 5.30
CA PHE A 19 -8.64 6.04 4.60
C PHE A 19 -9.40 5.04 5.48
N VAL A 20 -10.73 5.04 5.38
CA VAL A 20 -11.60 4.10 6.11
C VAL A 20 -12.35 3.28 5.07
N VAL A 21 -12.10 1.98 5.07
CA VAL A 21 -12.74 0.99 4.20
C VAL A 21 -14.03 0.53 4.88
N ASP A 22 -15.16 0.54 4.19
CA ASP A 22 -16.43 0.04 4.75
C ASP A 22 -16.39 -1.47 5.05
N LYS A 23 -17.37 -1.95 5.81
CA LYS A 23 -17.40 -3.35 6.26
C LYS A 23 -17.49 -4.37 5.10
N GLU A 24 -18.20 -4.03 4.02
CA GLU A 24 -18.40 -4.95 2.88
C GLU A 24 -17.12 -5.03 2.06
N GLU A 25 -16.51 -3.89 1.75
CA GLU A 25 -15.21 -3.82 1.08
C GLU A 25 -14.10 -4.48 1.92
N ALA A 26 -14.11 -4.28 3.24
CA ALA A 26 -13.12 -4.89 4.10
C ALA A 26 -13.22 -6.43 4.14
N ALA A 27 -14.45 -6.96 4.13
CA ALA A 27 -14.68 -8.39 4.04
C ALA A 27 -14.25 -8.95 2.67
N LEU A 28 -14.42 -8.18 1.60
CA LEU A 28 -13.93 -8.54 0.27
C LEU A 28 -12.40 -8.62 0.25
N ILE A 29 -11.70 -7.61 0.75
CA ILE A 29 -10.22 -7.58 0.86
C ILE A 29 -9.71 -8.81 1.61
N ASP A 30 -10.28 -9.09 2.78
CA ASP A 30 -9.90 -10.27 3.58
C ASP A 30 -10.11 -11.58 2.80
N ARG A 31 -11.19 -11.66 2.02
CA ARG A 31 -11.51 -12.84 1.21
C ARG A 31 -10.53 -13.02 0.05
N VAL A 32 -10.14 -11.93 -0.62
CA VAL A 32 -9.17 -11.95 -1.72
C VAL A 32 -7.81 -12.42 -1.23
N LEU A 33 -7.29 -11.82 -0.16
CA LEU A 33 -5.99 -12.18 0.40
C LEU A 33 -5.97 -13.61 0.93
N LYS A 34 -7.08 -14.07 1.52
CA LYS A 34 -7.21 -15.46 2.00
C LYS A 34 -7.49 -16.48 0.91
N SER A 35 -7.82 -16.05 -0.32
CA SER A 35 -8.24 -16.95 -1.39
C SER A 35 -7.18 -18.00 -1.73
N CYS A 36 -5.89 -17.66 -1.57
CA CYS A 36 -4.76 -18.55 -1.87
C CYS A 36 -4.03 -19.08 -0.63
N ASN A 37 -4.52 -18.85 0.60
CA ASN A 37 -3.80 -19.15 1.84
C ASN A 37 -3.52 -20.66 2.00
N GLY A 38 -2.26 -21.05 1.75
CA GLY A 38 -1.73 -22.35 2.15
C GLY A 38 -0.96 -23.16 1.10
N ARG A 39 -0.60 -22.61 -0.07
CA ARG A 39 0.35 -23.28 -0.97
C ARG A 39 1.69 -22.57 -0.96
N GLU A 40 2.74 -23.33 -0.63
CA GLU A 40 4.12 -22.85 -0.58
C GLU A 40 4.51 -22.16 -1.90
N VAL A 41 5.21 -21.04 -1.75
CA VAL A 41 5.85 -20.29 -2.82
C VAL A 41 6.73 -21.27 -3.60
N GLY A 42 6.38 -21.55 -4.86
CA GLY A 42 7.13 -22.49 -5.72
C GLY A 42 6.32 -23.52 -6.49
N PHE A 43 4.98 -23.56 -6.39
CA PHE A 43 4.19 -24.44 -7.25
C PHE A 43 3.79 -23.72 -8.55
N GLU A 44 4.19 -24.30 -9.69
CA GLU A 44 3.82 -23.86 -11.04
C GLU A 44 2.34 -23.45 -11.13
N GLY A 45 2.13 -22.14 -11.27
CA GLY A 45 0.90 -21.53 -11.75
C GLY A 45 -0.29 -21.61 -10.79
N CYS A 46 -0.94 -20.46 -10.63
CA CYS A 46 -2.39 -20.44 -10.46
C CYS A 46 -3.03 -21.30 -11.56
N LYS A 47 -3.28 -22.59 -11.29
CA LYS A 47 -4.05 -23.46 -12.19
C LYS A 47 -5.48 -22.93 -12.31
N GLU A 48 -6.23 -23.43 -13.30
CA GLU A 48 -7.65 -23.07 -13.54
C GLU A 48 -8.57 -23.22 -12.32
N THR A 49 -8.12 -23.91 -11.27
CA THR A 49 -8.81 -24.15 -10.02
C THR A 49 -8.47 -23.15 -8.91
N CYS A 50 -7.63 -22.14 -9.17
CA CYS A 50 -7.34 -21.12 -8.16
C CYS A 50 -8.54 -20.19 -7.97
N PRO A 51 -9.06 -20.04 -6.73
CA PRO A 51 -10.16 -19.12 -6.45
C PRO A 51 -9.81 -17.65 -6.69
N ASN A 52 -8.52 -17.30 -6.82
CA ASN A 52 -8.11 -15.94 -7.18
C ASN A 52 -8.59 -15.53 -8.59
N LYS A 53 -8.94 -16.49 -9.47
CA LYS A 53 -9.49 -16.18 -10.80
C LYS A 53 -10.74 -15.29 -10.71
N ASP A 54 -11.58 -15.48 -9.69
CA ASP A 54 -12.83 -14.71 -9.51
C ASP A 54 -12.58 -13.26 -9.04
N PHE A 55 -11.35 -12.96 -8.61
CA PHE A 55 -10.95 -11.66 -8.08
C PHE A 55 -9.92 -10.95 -8.96
N ARG A 56 -9.38 -11.62 -9.99
CA ARG A 56 -8.33 -11.07 -10.86
C ARG A 56 -8.76 -9.79 -11.59
N ASP A 57 -10.04 -9.69 -11.93
CA ASP A 57 -10.59 -8.50 -12.60
C ASP A 57 -11.07 -7.42 -11.62
N GLN A 58 -10.97 -7.66 -10.31
CA GLN A 58 -11.36 -6.69 -9.27
C GLN A 58 -10.17 -5.81 -8.90
N ALA A 59 -10.19 -4.57 -9.39
CA ALA A 59 -9.22 -3.56 -8.98
C ALA A 59 -9.59 -3.04 -7.59
N ILE A 60 -8.86 -3.49 -6.56
CA ILE A 60 -9.00 -2.98 -5.19
C ILE A 60 -7.79 -2.11 -4.89
N PHE A 61 -8.00 -0.79 -4.92
CA PHE A 61 -6.99 0.19 -4.55
C PHE A 61 -7.62 1.43 -3.93
N TYR A 62 -6.89 2.08 -3.03
CA TYR A 62 -7.27 3.36 -2.45
C TYR A 62 -6.16 4.37 -2.61
N THR A 63 -6.52 5.51 -3.18
CA THR A 63 -5.63 6.64 -3.40
C THR A 63 -5.80 7.67 -2.29
N VAL A 64 -4.69 8.04 -1.65
CA VAL A 64 -4.63 9.20 -0.76
C VAL A 64 -3.76 10.28 -1.38
N ARG A 65 -4.29 11.50 -1.47
CA ARG A 65 -3.56 12.67 -1.98
C ARG A 65 -2.97 13.46 -0.83
N PHE A 66 -1.70 13.82 -0.93
CA PHE A 66 -1.00 14.64 0.05
C PHE A 66 -0.99 16.11 -0.35
N LEU A 67 -0.71 16.99 0.61
CA LEU A 67 -0.71 18.45 0.41
C LEU A 67 0.37 18.94 -0.56
N ASN A 68 1.42 18.15 -0.82
CA ASN A 68 2.46 18.47 -1.80
C ASN A 68 2.13 18.00 -3.23
N GLY A 69 0.90 17.56 -3.49
CA GLY A 69 0.44 17.12 -4.81
C GLY A 69 0.72 15.65 -5.13
N LYS A 70 1.62 14.99 -4.39
CA LYS A 70 1.87 13.54 -4.53
C LYS A 70 0.69 12.72 -4.00
N GLN A 71 0.64 11.46 -4.39
CA GLN A 71 -0.43 10.54 -4.02
C GLN A 71 0.17 9.20 -3.59
N MET A 72 -0.50 8.45 -2.73
CA MET A 72 -0.14 7.07 -2.42
C MET A 72 -1.34 6.17 -2.70
N ASP A 73 -1.12 5.17 -3.54
CA ASP A 73 -2.08 4.13 -3.87
C ASP A 73 -1.76 2.88 -3.07
N VAL A 74 -2.64 2.50 -2.14
CA VAL A 74 -2.57 1.20 -1.46
C VAL A 74 -3.46 0.23 -2.23
N ARG A 75 -2.88 -0.85 -2.76
CA ARG A 75 -3.56 -1.77 -3.69
C ARG A 75 -3.31 -3.24 -3.37
N ILE A 76 -4.23 -4.08 -3.83
CA ILE A 76 -4.00 -5.51 -3.99
C ILE A 76 -3.51 -5.76 -5.41
N VAL A 77 -2.39 -6.44 -5.55
CA VAL A 77 -1.80 -6.81 -6.84
C VAL A 77 -2.18 -8.25 -7.18
N ASP A 78 -2.50 -8.48 -8.46
CA ASP A 78 -2.85 -9.81 -8.92
C ASP A 78 -1.63 -10.73 -8.88
N GLY A 79 -1.75 -11.77 -8.06
CA GLY A 79 -0.67 -12.70 -7.78
C GLY A 79 -1.16 -14.09 -7.42
N CYS A 80 -0.24 -15.03 -7.27
CA CYS A 80 -0.54 -16.36 -6.77
C CYS A 80 0.49 -16.78 -5.71
N PRO A 81 0.27 -16.48 -4.43
CA PRO A 81 -0.87 -15.75 -3.84
C PRO A 81 -0.91 -14.25 -4.21
N PRO A 82 -2.08 -13.58 -4.14
CA PRO A 82 -2.13 -12.11 -4.26
C PRO A 82 -1.35 -11.46 -3.11
N TRP A 83 -0.78 -10.29 -3.38
CA TRP A 83 -0.05 -9.51 -2.39
C TRP A 83 -0.56 -8.06 -2.35
N THR A 84 -0.19 -7.33 -1.31
CA THR A 84 -0.52 -5.92 -1.13
C THR A 84 0.71 -5.06 -1.37
N GLU A 85 0.51 -3.85 -1.88
CA GLU A 85 1.59 -2.91 -2.13
C GLU A 85 1.06 -1.48 -1.96
N ALA A 86 1.91 -0.56 -1.51
CA ALA A 86 1.66 0.87 -1.65
C ALA A 86 2.62 1.49 -2.66
N SER A 87 2.10 2.30 -3.58
CA SER A 87 2.89 3.02 -4.58
C SER A 87 2.74 4.53 -4.37
N LEU A 88 3.86 5.23 -4.19
CA LEU A 88 3.91 6.70 -4.21
C LEU A 88 3.92 7.16 -5.67
N LEU A 89 3.03 8.09 -5.99
CA LEU A 89 2.80 8.64 -7.31
C LEU A 89 3.07 10.14 -7.29
N ALA A 90 3.63 10.65 -8.39
CA ALA A 90 3.71 12.07 -8.65
C ALA A 90 2.32 12.67 -8.90
N GLU A 91 2.24 14.01 -8.96
CA GLU A 91 0.99 14.72 -9.24
C GLU A 91 0.40 14.35 -10.61
N ASN A 92 1.25 14.02 -11.58
CA ASN A 92 0.87 13.53 -12.91
C ASN A 92 0.47 12.03 -12.94
N GLY A 93 0.58 11.32 -11.81
CA GLY A 93 0.28 9.90 -11.71
C GLY A 93 1.42 8.96 -12.09
N GLU A 94 2.65 9.44 -12.29
CA GLU A 94 3.81 8.58 -12.52
C GLU A 94 4.26 7.90 -11.22
N ASP A 95 4.56 6.60 -11.27
CA ASP A 95 5.12 5.85 -10.15
C ASP A 95 6.51 6.37 -9.77
N LEU A 96 6.66 6.79 -8.51
CA LEU A 96 7.91 7.29 -7.94
C LEU A 96 8.61 6.22 -7.11
N HIS A 97 7.85 5.51 -6.27
CA HIS A 97 8.37 4.50 -5.37
C HIS A 97 7.28 3.51 -4.95
N CYS A 98 7.64 2.28 -4.57
CA CYS A 98 6.70 1.28 -4.08
C CYS A 98 7.27 0.56 -2.86
N THR A 99 6.38 0.04 -2.01
CA THR A 99 6.77 -0.84 -0.90
C THR A 99 7.15 -2.21 -1.42
N GLU A 100 7.82 -3.00 -0.58
CA GLU A 100 7.90 -4.44 -0.80
C GLU A 100 6.50 -5.08 -0.78
N PRO A 101 6.31 -6.23 -1.45
CA PRO A 101 5.09 -7.02 -1.36
C PRO A 101 4.73 -7.39 0.07
N GLY A 102 3.48 -7.14 0.47
CA GLY A 102 2.93 -7.51 1.77
C GLY A 102 1.76 -8.48 1.69
N GLU A 103 1.33 -8.98 2.85
CA GLU A 103 0.17 -9.86 2.98
C GLU A 103 -1.02 -9.18 3.69
N GLU A 104 -0.82 -7.95 4.19
CA GLU A 104 -1.79 -7.20 4.98
C GLU A 104 -2.17 -5.90 4.27
N PHE A 105 -3.48 -5.67 4.10
CA PHE A 105 -3.97 -4.42 3.47
C PHE A 105 -4.24 -3.30 4.48
N PHE A 106 -4.71 -3.67 5.67
CA PHE A 106 -5.05 -2.75 6.75
C PHE A 106 -3.85 -2.49 7.63
N GLY A 107 -3.75 -1.28 8.16
CA GLY A 107 -2.61 -0.87 8.96
C GLY A 107 -1.92 0.36 8.39
N GLN A 108 -0.69 0.57 8.84
CA GLN A 108 0.10 1.73 8.46
C GLN A 108 1.00 1.39 7.28
N TRP A 109 0.89 2.19 6.23
CA TRP A 109 1.77 2.16 5.05
C TRP A 109 2.73 3.33 5.14
N ILE A 110 4.02 3.08 4.96
CA ILE A 110 5.07 4.10 5.09
C ILE A 110 6.00 3.99 3.87
N LEU A 111 6.26 5.12 3.23
CA LEU A 111 7.28 5.26 2.19
C LEU A 111 8.21 6.43 2.51
N ASP A 112 9.51 6.18 2.44
CA ASP A 112 10.53 7.22 2.46
C ASP A 112 10.93 7.54 1.02
N TYR A 113 10.82 8.81 0.61
CA TYR A 113 11.16 9.23 -0.75
C TYR A 113 11.75 10.64 -0.75
N GLU A 114 12.93 10.80 -1.34
CA GLU A 114 13.64 12.09 -1.46
C GLU A 114 13.72 12.88 -0.13
N GLY A 115 14.02 12.20 0.97
CA GLY A 115 14.15 12.81 2.29
C GLY A 115 12.83 13.03 3.04
N ASP A 116 11.67 12.87 2.39
CA ASP A 116 10.34 12.97 2.98
C ASP A 116 9.76 11.60 3.38
N VAL A 117 8.81 11.59 4.32
CA VAL A 117 8.03 10.41 4.70
C VAL A 117 6.58 10.57 4.32
N TYR A 118 6.01 9.55 3.70
CA TYR A 118 4.60 9.47 3.35
C TYR A 118 3.97 8.33 4.14
N GLN A 119 2.96 8.64 4.93
CA GLN A 119 2.28 7.66 5.79
C GLN A 119 0.79 7.63 5.48
N VAL A 120 0.25 6.44 5.25
CA VAL A 120 -1.20 6.23 5.09
C VAL A 120 -1.67 5.20 6.09
N GLN A 121 -2.65 5.56 6.91
CA GLN A 121 -3.35 4.62 7.77
C GLN A 121 -4.62 4.13 7.08
N VAL A 122 -4.68 2.83 6.77
CA VAL A 122 -5.88 2.16 6.24
C VAL A 122 -6.61 1.51 7.41
N LEU A 123 -7.85 1.94 7.66
CA LEU A 123 -8.69 1.48 8.76
C LEU A 123 -9.91 0.74 8.25
N ARG A 124 -10.42 -0.19 9.06
CA ARG A 124 -11.71 -0.82 8.86
C ARG A 124 -12.82 0.04 9.44
N GLU A 125 -13.94 0.13 8.78
CA GLU A 125 -15.13 0.79 9.31
C GLU A 125 -15.63 0.05 10.56
N GLY A 126 -15.63 0.75 11.68
CA GLY A 126 -15.96 0.16 12.98
C GLY A 126 -14.88 -0.75 13.57
N GLY A 127 -13.68 -0.80 12.98
CA GLY A 127 -12.51 -1.50 13.52
C GLY A 127 -11.54 -0.55 14.20
N ASP A 128 -11.49 -0.69 15.52
CA ASP A 128 -10.59 -0.18 16.57
C ASP A 128 -9.51 0.87 16.27
N LEU A 129 -9.70 2.03 16.89
CA LEU A 129 -8.63 2.83 17.49
C LEU A 129 -8.07 2.07 18.71
N ASN A 130 -7.26 1.04 18.51
CA ASN A 130 -6.30 0.59 19.52
C ASN A 130 -4.92 0.94 18.91
N GLY A 131 -4.20 1.96 19.35
CA GLY A 131 -3.91 2.27 20.74
C GLY A 131 -2.65 1.49 21.11
#